data_AF-A0A9W6HK87-F1
#
_entry.id   AF-A0A9W6HK87-F1
#
_cell.length_a   1.000
_cell.length_b   1.000
_cell.length_c   1.000
_cell.angle_alpha   90.00
_cell.angle_beta   90.00
_cell.angle_gamma   90.00
#
_symmetry.space_group_name_H-M   'P 1'
#
loop_
_entity.id
_entity.type
_entity.pdbx_description
1 polymer ?
#
loop_
_entity_poly.entity_id
_entity_poly.type
_entity_poly.pdbx_seq_one_letter_code
_entity_poly.pdbx_strand_id
1 'polypeptide(L)' 'MGVEFPAGAFSVTTASGDVIVLRICDLCGAAVPDAEGTDLALHKRWHRITGSGNWIDPATGRRHSL' A
#
# COMPACT_ATOMS: atom_id res chain seq x y z
N MET A 1 18.95 10.52 -1.94
CA MET A 1 18.65 9.44 -2.90
C MET A 1 17.25 8.97 -2.55
N GLY A 2 16.24 9.43 -3.29
CA GLY A 2 14.84 9.09 -3.01
C GLY A 2 14.54 7.69 -3.53
N VAL A 3 13.96 6.84 -2.69
CA VAL A 3 13.44 5.54 -3.14
C VAL A 3 12.24 5.85 -4.03
N GLU A 4 12.31 5.46 -5.31
CA GLU A 4 11.15 5.54 -6.19
C GLU A 4 10.13 4.49 -5.76
N PHE A 5 8.97 4.96 -5.27
CA PHE A 5 7.86 4.08 -4.93
C PHE A 5 7.11 3.68 -6.21
N PRO A 6 6.77 2.39 -6.38
CA PRO A 6 6.00 1.95 -7.53
C PRO A 6 4.63 2.63 -7.55
N ALA A 7 4.28 3.26 -8.68
CA ALA A 7 2.98 3.95 -8.87
C ALA A 7 1.81 2.98 -9.17
N GLY A 8 1.96 1.68 -8.89
CA GLY A 8 1.01 0.65 -9.27
C GLY A 8 1.23 -0.67 -8.54
N ALA A 9 0.56 -1.72 -9.02
CA ALA A 9 0.80 -3.07 -8.52
C ALA A 9 2.20 -3.55 -8.91
N PHE A 10 2.87 -4.26 -8.03
CA PHE A 10 4.15 -4.91 -8.29
C PHE A 10 4.14 -6.32 -7.70
N SER A 11 4.87 -7.24 -8.32
CA SER A 11 4.96 -8.62 -7.84
C SER A 11 6.25 -8.87 -7.06
N VAL A 12 6.16 -9.73 -6.06
CA VAL A 12 7.31 -10.27 -5.33
C VAL A 12 7.26 -11.78 -5.44
N THR A 13 8.38 -12.37 -5.84
CA THR A 13 8.55 -13.83 -5.81
C THR A 13 9.15 -14.23 -4.46
N THR A 14 8.46 -15.10 -3.73
CA THR A 14 8.95 -15.62 -2.45
C THR A 14 10.10 -16.60 -2.67
N ALA A 15 10.84 -16.91 -1.62
CA ALA A 15 11.89 -17.94 -1.67
C ALA A 15 11.34 -19.34 -2.04
N SER A 16 10.05 -19.60 -1.80
CA SER A 16 9.36 -20.83 -2.22
C SER A 16 8.91 -20.82 -3.69
N GLY A 17 9.04 -19.69 -4.39
CA GLY A 17 8.64 -19.53 -5.79
C GLY A 17 7.21 -19.02 -5.98
N ASP A 18 6.50 -18.69 -4.90
CA ASP A 18 5.15 -18.11 -4.98
C ASP A 18 5.22 -16.66 -5.46
N VAL A 19 4.26 -16.25 -6.29
CA VAL A 19 4.17 -14.87 -6.77
C VAL A 19 3.05 -14.16 -6.03
N ILE A 20 3.41 -13.11 -5.28
CA ILE A 20 2.47 -12.26 -4.56
C ILE A 20 2.39 -10.92 -5.28
N VAL A 21 1.17 -10.49 -5.63
CA VAL A 21 0.92 -9.13 -6.13
C VAL A 21 0.71 -8.21 -4.95
N LEU A 22 1.42 -7.08 -4.90
CA LEU A 22 1.35 -6.06 -3.87
C LEU A 22 0.91 -4.73 -4.49
N ARG A 23 0.19 -3.90 -3.73
CA ARG A 23 -0.14 -2.51 -4.04
C ARG A 23 0.21 -1.59 -2.89
N ILE A 24 0.60 -0.36 -3.21
CA ILE A 24 0.79 0.69 -2.20
C ILE A 24 -0.57 1.26 -1.78
N CYS A 25 -0.82 1.28 -0.47
CA CYS A 25 -1.96 1.97 0.13
C CYS A 25 -1.76 3.48 -0.01
N ASP A 26 -2.71 4.14 -0.67
CA ASP A 26 -2.72 5.58 -0.89
C ASP A 26 -2.96 6.40 0.38
N LEU A 27 -3.32 5.78 1.50
CA LEU A 27 -3.61 6.44 2.79
C LEU A 27 -2.50 6.34 3.83
N CYS A 28 -1.59 5.38 3.70
CA CYS A 28 -0.51 5.18 4.66
C CYS A 28 0.86 4.84 4.05
N GLY A 29 0.92 4.60 2.73
CA GLY A 29 2.15 4.21 2.03
C GLY A 29 2.56 2.74 2.19
N ALA A 30 1.79 1.91 2.91
CA ALA A 30 2.13 0.50 3.11
C ALA A 30 1.93 -0.34 1.83
N ALA A 31 2.84 -1.28 1.56
CA ALA A 31 2.62 -2.32 0.55
C ALA A 31 1.69 -3.40 1.12
N VAL A 32 0.59 -3.69 0.42
CA VAL A 32 -0.45 -4.62 0.85
C VAL A 32 -0.74 -5.63 -0.26
N PRO A 33 -0.93 -6.93 0.05
CA PRO A 33 -1.33 -7.93 -0.93
C PRO A 33 -2.61 -7.59 -1.69
N ASP A 34 -2.55 -7.79 -3.01
CA ASP A 34 -3.68 -7.73 -3.95
C ASP A 34 -4.23 -9.15 -4.14
N ALA A 35 -5.06 -9.59 -3.20
CA ALA A 35 -5.67 -10.91 -3.16
C ALA A 35 -7.20 -10.85 -3.41
N GLU A 36 -7.85 -11.99 -3.65
CA GLU A 36 -9.30 -12.05 -3.81
C GLU A 36 -10.02 -11.67 -2.49
N GLY A 37 -10.95 -10.71 -2.52
CA GLY A 37 -11.49 -10.07 -1.29
C GLY A 37 -10.60 -8.95 -0.72
N THR A 38 -9.44 -8.74 -1.34
CA THR A 38 -8.42 -7.70 -1.20
C THR A 38 -8.13 -7.29 0.25
N ASP A 39 -7.03 -7.79 0.80
CA ASP A 39 -6.43 -7.26 2.03
C ASP A 39 -6.30 -5.74 1.96
N LEU A 40 -6.12 -5.16 0.77
CA LEU A 40 -6.20 -3.72 0.53
C LEU A 40 -7.55 -3.10 0.95
N ALA A 41 -8.69 -3.71 0.61
CA ALA A 41 -10.01 -3.21 1.05
C ALA A 41 -10.18 -3.33 2.57
N LEU A 42 -9.75 -4.44 3.17
CA LEU A 42 -9.77 -4.62 4.63
C LEU A 42 -8.87 -3.58 5.32
N HIS A 43 -7.69 -3.32 4.76
CA HIS A 43 -6.73 -2.34 5.22
C HIS A 43 -7.29 -0.92 5.14
N LYS A 44 -7.90 -0.53 4.00
CA LYS A 44 -8.58 0.76 3.86
C LYS A 44 -9.77 0.89 4.84
N ARG A 45 -10.51 -0.19 5.09
CA ARG A 45 -11.59 -0.22 6.08
C ARG A 45 -11.05 -0.04 7.50
N TRP A 46 -9.93 -0.66 7.84
CA TRP A 46 -9.27 -0.50 9.14
C TRP A 46 -8.85 0.95 9.38
N HIS A 47 -8.27 1.63 8.39
CA HIS A 47 -7.98 3.06 8.49
C HIS A 47 -9.23 3.90 8.76
N ARG A 48 -10.35 3.58 8.10
CA ARG A 48 -11.62 4.28 8.30
C ARG A 48 -12.19 4.10 9.71
N ILE A 49 -11.99 2.92 10.30
CA ILE A 49 -12.43 2.61 11.67
C ILE A 49 -11.53 3.28 12.72
N THR A 50 -10.22 3.34 12.46
CA THR A 50 -9.22 3.75 13.47
C THR A 50 -8.74 5.20 13.32
N GLY A 51 -9.04 5.86 12.21
CA GLY A 51 -8.56 7.22 11.91
C GLY A 51 -7.06 7.29 11.56
N SER A 52 -6.41 6.15 11.34
CA SER A 52 -4.95 6.04 11.14
C SER A 52 -4.46 6.37 9.73
N GLY A 53 -5.36 6.71 8.79
CA GLY A 53 -5.03 6.98 7.40
C GLY A 53 -4.54 8.40 7.16
N ASN A 54 -3.31 8.71 7.56
CA ASN A 54 -2.63 9.96 7.22
C ASN A 54 -1.15 9.69 6.92
N TRP A 55 -0.72 9.89 5.68
CA TRP A 55 0.71 9.89 5.35
C TRP A 55 1.08 11.03 4.42
N ILE A 56 2.37 11.36 4.40
CA ILE A 56 2.98 12.36 3.53
C ILE A 56 3.80 11.63 2.48
N ASP A 57 3.50 11.87 1.21
CA ASP A 57 4.34 11.41 0.12
C ASP A 57 5.73 12.08 0.21
N PRO A 58 6.82 11.34 0.43
CA PRO A 58 8.15 11.91 0.56
C PRO A 58 8.69 12.50 -0.75
N ALA A 59 8.14 12.11 -1.90
CA ALA A 59 8.54 12.64 -3.20
C ALA A 59 7.83 13.97 -3.53
N THR A 60 6.55 14.11 -3.16
CA THR A 60 5.74 15.29 -3.54
C THR A 60 5.39 16.21 -2.36
N GLY A 61 5.58 15.77 -1.12
CA GLY A 61 5.12 16.45 0.09
C GLY A 61 3.59 16.43 0.26
N ARG A 62 2.86 15.74 -0.62
CA ARG A 62 1.38 15.69 -0.57
C ARG A 62 0.92 14.90 0.65
N ARG A 63 0.01 15.49 1.42
CA ARG A 63 -0.76 14.75 2.44
C ARG A 63 -1.86 13.94 1.78
N HIS A 64 -1.88 12.66 2.08
CA HIS A 64 -3.00 11.79 1.81
C HIS A 64 -3.73 11.52 3.11
N SER A 65 -5.04 11.70 3.09
CA SER A 65 -5.92 11.44 4.23
C SER A 65 -7.23 10.83 3.74
N LEU A 66 -7.91 10.12 4.64
CA LEU A 66 -9.30 9.69 4.47
C LEU A 66 -10.27 10.87 4.50
#